data_AF-A0A925VMA3-F1
#
_entry.id   AF-A0A925VMA3-F1
#
_cell.length_a   1.000
_cell.length_b   1.000
_cell.length_c   1.000
_cell.angle_alpha   90.00
_cell.angle_beta   90.00
_cell.angle_gamma   90.00
#
_symmetry.space_group_name_H-M   'P 1'
#
loop_
_entity.id
_entity.type
_entity.pdbx_description
1 polymer ?
#
loop_
_entity_poly.entity_id
_entity_poly.type
_entity_poly.pdbx_seq_one_letter_code
_entity_poly.pdbx_strand_id
1 'polypeptide(L)'
;MSQREPFKDLSYFNERIESRIEQVVKRERGLAENPAQYVKIDSVLDDIFELSVSVMQARYSRGEELAALAPAYPGLIRKWERYLQHPAHEAFAFDFPVTANRMYLDNYTDALRMLAWAYIFDLDEAYWLRLVKCIGNPGKDLLVERLILRRLPWLSTERPPATQLVYPNAYQPLYESLDAPAGAQAAQLTTFLRGWYKAMKRVSWHGNHKQGSFFGYWAWEAAAVTVAFGLDDTRYCDLPYYPKDAVAYTRTR
;
A
#
# COMPACT_ATOMS: atom_id res chain seq x y z
N MET A 1 6.91 10.04 20.57
CA MET A 1 7.05 9.08 19.46
C MET A 1 7.22 7.68 20.04
N SER A 2 6.22 6.81 19.94
CA SER A 2 6.32 5.39 20.35
C SER A 2 6.57 4.53 19.12
N GLN A 3 7.50 3.59 19.21
CA GLN A 3 7.71 2.62 18.14
C GLN A 3 6.43 1.78 17.94
N ARG A 4 6.02 1.58 16.68
CA ARG A 4 4.79 0.84 16.34
C ARG A 4 5.05 -0.62 16.06
N GLU A 5 6.16 -0.89 15.38
CA GLU A 5 6.53 -2.23 14.94
C GLU A 5 7.47 -2.88 15.97
N PRO A 6 7.15 -4.07 16.51
CA PRO A 6 7.92 -4.70 17.59
C PRO A 6 8.96 -5.74 17.17
N PHE A 7 8.98 -6.24 15.93
CA PHE A 7 9.92 -7.29 15.50
C PHE A 7 11.36 -6.80 15.31
N LYS A 8 11.58 -5.50 15.12
CA LYS A 8 12.91 -4.87 15.08
C LYS A 8 12.98 -3.70 16.05
N ASP A 9 14.19 -3.27 16.42
CA ASP A 9 14.40 -2.12 17.30
C ASP A 9 14.52 -0.80 16.50
N LEU A 10 14.59 0.32 17.23
CA LEU A 10 14.78 1.64 16.64
C LEU A 10 16.09 1.78 15.85
N SER A 11 17.18 1.11 16.27
CA SER A 11 18.47 1.18 15.57
C SER A 11 18.35 0.60 14.18
N TYR A 12 17.74 -0.58 14.07
CA TYR A 12 17.44 -1.22 12.79
C TYR A 12 16.67 -0.28 11.87
N PHE A 13 15.57 0.33 12.35
CA PHE A 13 14.78 1.22 11.52
C PHE A 13 15.55 2.49 11.12
N ASN A 14 16.35 3.06 12.02
CA ASN A 14 17.19 4.22 11.70
C ASN A 14 18.17 3.91 10.58
N GLU A 15 19.01 2.89 10.76
CA GLU A 15 19.99 2.46 9.75
C GLU A 15 19.31 2.12 8.42
N ARG A 16 18.15 1.45 8.49
CA ARG A 16 17.41 1.04 7.30
C ARG A 16 16.82 2.23 6.53
N ILE A 17 16.28 3.21 7.23
CA ILE A 17 15.73 4.42 6.62
C ILE A 17 16.86 5.22 5.98
N GLU A 18 17.93 5.47 6.72
CA GLU A 18 19.11 6.22 6.24
C GLU A 18 19.71 5.58 4.99
N SER A 19 20.05 4.30 5.05
CA SER A 19 20.64 3.56 3.93
C SER A 19 19.76 3.58 2.67
N ARG A 20 18.42 3.49 2.81
CA ARG A 20 17.52 3.55 1.66
C ARG A 20 17.40 4.95 1.10
N ILE A 21 17.38 5.99 1.94
CA ILE A 21 17.36 7.39 1.50
C ILE A 21 18.63 7.68 0.70
N GLU A 22 19.80 7.29 1.21
CA GLU A 22 21.07 7.45 0.49
C GLU A 22 21.05 6.76 -0.88
N GLN A 23 20.51 5.54 -0.92
CA GLN A 23 20.34 4.79 -2.16
C GLN A 23 19.42 5.46 -3.17
N VAL A 24 18.30 6.03 -2.72
CA VAL A 24 17.38 6.81 -3.57
C VAL A 24 18.09 8.04 -4.10
N VAL A 25 18.72 8.83 -3.22
CA VAL A 25 19.44 10.07 -3.60
C VAL A 25 20.55 9.77 -4.60
N LYS A 26 21.33 8.71 -4.37
CA LYS A 26 22.41 8.29 -5.27
C LYS A 26 21.88 7.92 -6.65
N ARG A 27 20.79 7.16 -6.74
CA ARG A 27 20.18 6.75 -8.01
C ARG A 27 19.53 7.93 -8.74
N GLU A 28 18.81 8.79 -8.02
CA GLU A 28 18.20 10.00 -8.59
C GLU A 28 19.27 10.93 -9.16
N ARG A 29 20.37 11.15 -8.41
CA ARG A 29 21.52 11.94 -8.88
C ARG A 29 22.18 11.30 -10.09
N GLY A 30 22.43 10.00 -10.05
CA GLY A 30 23.02 9.27 -11.16
C GLY A 30 22.20 9.39 -12.45
N LEU A 31 20.86 9.31 -12.34
CA LEU A 31 19.96 9.49 -13.49
C LEU A 31 19.96 10.92 -14.02
N ALA A 32 20.16 11.93 -13.16
CA ALA A 32 20.18 13.33 -13.55
C ALA A 32 21.51 13.74 -14.20
N GLU A 33 22.63 13.27 -13.66
CA GLU A 33 23.98 13.71 -14.04
C GLU A 33 24.61 12.83 -15.12
N ASN A 34 24.42 11.51 -15.06
CA ASN A 34 25.01 10.56 -15.99
C ASN A 34 24.10 9.33 -16.17
N PRO A 35 22.95 9.46 -16.85
CA PRO A 35 22.01 8.35 -17.03
C PRO A 35 22.63 7.16 -17.80
N ALA A 36 23.62 7.42 -18.67
CA ALA A 36 24.30 6.40 -19.45
C ALA A 36 25.10 5.39 -18.60
N GLN A 37 25.36 5.68 -17.31
CA GLN A 37 25.97 4.72 -16.39
C GLN A 37 25.07 3.50 -16.10
N TYR A 38 23.77 3.62 -16.34
CA TYR A 38 22.80 2.57 -16.06
C TYR A 38 22.42 1.83 -17.34
N VAL A 39 22.68 0.52 -17.36
CA VAL A 39 22.27 -0.36 -18.47
C VAL A 39 20.75 -0.53 -18.52
N LYS A 40 20.09 -0.56 -17.37
CA LYS A 40 18.63 -0.74 -17.22
C LYS A 40 18.01 0.41 -16.44
N ILE A 41 17.66 1.48 -17.15
CA ILE A 41 17.09 2.68 -16.52
C ILE A 41 15.72 2.38 -15.90
N ASP A 42 14.89 1.53 -16.53
CA ASP A 42 13.63 1.02 -15.99
C ASP A 42 13.82 0.46 -14.57
N SER A 43 14.77 -0.46 -14.39
CA SER A 43 15.03 -1.12 -13.12
C SER A 43 15.52 -0.12 -12.05
N VAL A 44 16.24 0.93 -12.46
CA VAL A 44 16.67 1.99 -11.53
C VAL A 44 15.50 2.87 -11.11
N LEU A 45 14.56 3.17 -12.02
CA LEU A 45 13.34 3.92 -11.72
C LEU A 45 12.41 3.14 -10.79
N ASP A 46 12.26 1.83 -11.04
CA ASP A 46 11.53 0.91 -10.18
C ASP A 46 12.15 0.84 -8.78
N ASP A 47 13.47 0.63 -8.69
CA ASP A 47 14.23 0.66 -7.44
C ASP A 47 13.98 1.97 -6.65
N ILE A 48 14.00 3.12 -7.32
CA ILE A 48 13.76 4.42 -6.68
C ILE A 48 12.35 4.46 -6.07
N PHE A 49 11.35 3.99 -6.80
CA PHE A 49 9.97 3.93 -6.32
C PHE A 49 9.85 2.98 -5.12
N GLU A 50 10.28 1.72 -5.26
CA GLU A 50 10.16 0.69 -4.22
C GLU A 50 10.94 1.03 -2.94
N LEU A 51 12.16 1.58 -3.08
CA LEU A 51 12.95 2.05 -1.94
C LEU A 51 12.24 3.20 -1.21
N SER A 52 11.67 4.14 -1.96
CA SER A 52 10.97 5.30 -1.38
C SER A 52 9.69 4.88 -0.64
N VAL A 53 8.94 3.95 -1.23
CA VAL A 53 7.75 3.35 -0.60
C VAL A 53 8.15 2.58 0.67
N SER A 54 9.25 1.85 0.63
CA SER A 54 9.72 1.15 1.81
C SER A 54 10.23 2.08 2.92
N VAL A 55 10.82 3.22 2.58
CA VAL A 55 11.15 4.28 3.56
C VAL A 55 9.88 4.81 4.24
N MET A 56 8.81 5.06 3.49
CA MET A 56 7.53 5.50 4.06
C MET A 56 7.02 4.52 5.13
N GLN A 57 7.00 3.23 4.81
CA GLN A 57 6.59 2.19 5.76
C GLN A 57 7.53 2.08 6.96
N ALA A 58 8.84 2.10 6.73
CA ALA A 58 9.83 1.99 7.80
C ALA A 58 9.75 3.18 8.77
N ARG A 59 9.51 4.40 8.26
CA ARG A 59 9.28 5.60 9.08
C ARG A 59 8.04 5.45 9.94
N TYR A 60 6.93 4.96 9.37
CA TYR A 60 5.72 4.64 10.14
C TYR A 60 6.01 3.57 11.21
N SER A 61 6.66 2.47 10.87
CA SER A 61 7.04 1.41 11.80
C SER A 61 7.92 1.88 12.96
N ARG A 62 8.88 2.77 12.67
CA ARG A 62 9.76 3.41 13.65
C ARG A 62 9.01 4.27 14.67
N GLY A 63 7.79 4.70 14.35
CA GLY A 63 6.97 5.53 15.24
C GLY A 63 6.72 6.94 14.73
N GLU A 64 7.18 7.30 13.53
CA GLU A 64 7.09 8.67 13.04
C GLU A 64 5.64 9.17 12.88
N GLU A 65 5.41 10.43 13.24
CA GLU A 65 4.07 11.04 13.18
C GLU A 65 3.57 11.13 11.73
N LEU A 66 2.30 10.80 11.51
CA LEU A 66 1.73 10.74 10.15
C LEU A 66 1.72 12.10 9.45
N ALA A 67 1.59 13.19 10.20
CA ALA A 67 1.72 14.55 9.66
C ALA A 67 3.10 14.80 9.01
N ALA A 68 4.16 14.14 9.50
CA ALA A 68 5.50 14.23 8.92
C ALA A 68 5.71 13.26 7.74
N LEU A 69 4.82 12.29 7.55
CA LEU A 69 4.82 11.34 6.44
C LEU A 69 4.01 11.86 5.24
N ALA A 70 2.86 12.49 5.51
CA ALA A 70 1.90 12.92 4.49
C ALA A 70 2.52 13.72 3.32
N PRO A 71 3.43 14.70 3.53
CA PRO A 71 3.98 15.50 2.42
C PRO A 71 4.80 14.68 1.41
N ALA A 72 5.33 13.51 1.81
CA ALA A 72 6.13 12.67 0.92
C ALA A 72 5.28 11.83 -0.04
N TYR A 73 4.00 11.57 0.29
CA TYR A 73 3.17 10.62 -0.44
C TYR A 73 2.90 11.01 -1.91
N PRO A 74 2.56 12.28 -2.26
CA PRO A 74 2.46 12.70 -3.66
C PRO A 74 3.76 12.49 -4.45
N GLY A 75 4.91 12.56 -3.79
CA GLY A 75 6.21 12.27 -4.39
C GLY A 75 6.41 10.79 -4.76
N LEU A 76 5.80 9.87 -4.02
CA LEU A 76 5.81 8.44 -4.35
C LEU A 76 5.02 8.17 -5.63
N ILE A 77 3.85 8.80 -5.78
CA ILE A 77 3.05 8.70 -7.01
C ILE A 77 3.85 9.18 -8.22
N ARG A 78 4.54 10.33 -8.10
CA ARG A 78 5.39 10.85 -9.19
C ARG A 78 6.52 9.89 -9.58
N LYS A 79 7.13 9.21 -8.61
CA LYS A 79 8.17 8.20 -8.86
C LYS A 79 7.59 7.00 -9.60
N TRP A 80 6.41 6.54 -9.19
CA TRP A 80 5.71 5.47 -9.88
C TRP A 80 5.35 5.84 -11.33
N GLU A 81 4.79 7.03 -11.53
CA GLU A 81 4.49 7.54 -12.88
C GLU A 81 5.74 7.60 -13.76
N ARG A 82 6.87 8.08 -13.22
CA ARG A 82 8.13 8.15 -13.95
C ARG A 82 8.62 6.76 -14.36
N TYR A 83 8.48 5.76 -13.48
CA TYR A 83 8.78 4.38 -13.82
C TYR A 83 7.87 3.87 -14.96
N LEU A 84 6.55 4.03 -14.81
CA LEU A 84 5.56 3.56 -15.79
C LEU A 84 5.61 4.30 -17.14
N GLN A 85 6.23 5.48 -17.20
CA GLN A 85 6.48 6.19 -18.46
C GLN A 85 7.65 5.61 -19.26
N HIS A 86 8.55 4.85 -18.64
CA HIS A 86 9.68 4.26 -19.33
C HIS A 86 9.22 3.11 -20.25
N PRO A 87 9.60 3.04 -21.53
CA PRO A 87 9.03 2.06 -22.48
C PRO A 87 9.33 0.59 -22.13
N ALA A 88 10.36 0.34 -21.33
CA ALA A 88 10.75 -1.00 -20.87
C ALA A 88 10.25 -1.34 -19.46
N HIS A 89 9.32 -0.56 -18.87
CA HIS A 89 8.75 -0.90 -17.57
C HIS A 89 8.04 -2.26 -17.61
N GLU A 90 8.07 -2.99 -16.50
CA GLU A 90 7.26 -4.18 -16.34
C GLU A 90 5.80 -3.80 -16.14
N ALA A 91 4.88 -4.53 -16.79
CA ALA A 91 3.46 -4.26 -16.66
C ALA A 91 2.99 -4.49 -15.22
N PHE A 92 2.43 -3.44 -14.60
CA PHE A 92 1.82 -3.56 -13.27
C PHE A 92 0.46 -4.25 -13.38
N ALA A 93 0.46 -5.58 -13.23
CA ALA A 93 -0.75 -6.40 -13.19
C ALA A 93 -0.83 -7.14 -11.85
N PHE A 94 -2.05 -7.40 -11.39
CA PHE A 94 -2.27 -8.21 -10.19
C PHE A 94 -3.37 -9.27 -10.35
N ASP A 95 -4.06 -9.32 -11.49
CA ASP A 95 -5.25 -10.13 -11.77
C ASP A 95 -4.97 -11.57 -12.19
N PHE A 96 -3.70 -11.97 -12.17
CA PHE A 96 -3.25 -13.34 -12.44
C PHE A 96 -3.10 -14.14 -11.15
N PRO A 97 -3.30 -15.47 -11.18
CA PRO A 97 -3.16 -16.29 -10.00
C PRO A 97 -1.71 -16.30 -9.52
N VAL A 98 -1.51 -16.22 -8.19
CA VAL A 98 -0.19 -16.26 -7.55
C VAL A 98 0.64 -17.52 -7.88
N THR A 99 -0.01 -18.60 -8.33
CA THR A 99 0.67 -19.82 -8.80
C THR A 99 1.41 -19.60 -10.12
N ALA A 100 1.02 -18.60 -10.92
CA ALA A 100 1.74 -18.21 -12.11
C ALA A 100 2.98 -17.37 -11.77
N ASN A 101 2.85 -16.43 -10.83
CA ASN A 101 3.97 -15.65 -10.29
C ASN A 101 3.57 -15.00 -8.95
N ARG A 102 4.47 -15.02 -7.95
CA ARG A 102 4.22 -14.36 -6.65
C ARG A 102 4.09 -12.84 -6.75
N MET A 103 4.72 -12.24 -7.76
CA MET A 103 4.67 -10.80 -8.03
C MET A 103 3.26 -10.25 -8.15
N TYR A 104 2.30 -11.04 -8.65
CA TYR A 104 0.91 -10.60 -8.78
C TYR A 104 0.25 -10.31 -7.43
N LEU A 105 0.58 -11.09 -6.38
CA LEU A 105 0.06 -10.82 -5.04
C LEU A 105 0.80 -9.63 -4.39
N ASP A 106 2.10 -9.47 -4.67
CA ASP A 106 2.86 -8.28 -4.24
C ASP A 106 2.21 -7.02 -4.81
N ASN A 107 2.04 -6.95 -6.14
CA ASN A 107 1.36 -5.87 -6.85
C ASN A 107 -0.06 -5.61 -6.32
N TYR A 108 -0.81 -6.65 -5.97
CA TYR A 108 -2.12 -6.50 -5.36
C TYR A 108 -2.05 -5.79 -4.00
N THR A 109 -1.14 -6.25 -3.13
CA THR A 109 -0.94 -5.62 -1.82
C THR A 109 -0.40 -4.20 -1.94
N ASP A 110 0.39 -3.92 -2.97
CA ASP A 110 0.93 -2.59 -3.26
C ASP A 110 -0.15 -1.63 -3.74
N ALA A 111 -1.04 -2.06 -4.65
CA ALA A 111 -2.18 -1.28 -5.08
C ALA A 111 -3.09 -0.91 -3.90
N LEU A 112 -3.45 -1.88 -3.06
CA LEU A 112 -4.28 -1.65 -1.87
C LEU A 112 -3.60 -0.71 -0.86
N ARG A 113 -2.31 -0.89 -0.60
CA ARG A 113 -1.53 -0.02 0.29
C ARG A 113 -1.46 1.41 -0.24
N MET A 114 -1.22 1.58 -1.54
CA MET A 114 -1.18 2.91 -2.14
C MET A 114 -2.56 3.58 -2.07
N LEU A 115 -3.65 2.88 -2.33
CA LEU A 115 -5.02 3.41 -2.14
C LEU A 115 -5.30 3.75 -0.67
N ALA A 116 -4.86 2.90 0.26
CA ALA A 116 -5.02 3.14 1.69
C ALA A 116 -4.36 4.46 2.11
N TRP A 117 -3.11 4.69 1.71
CA TRP A 117 -2.42 5.94 2.01
C TRP A 117 -3.09 7.16 1.39
N ALA A 118 -3.75 7.03 0.24
CA ALA A 118 -4.53 8.13 -0.34
C ALA A 118 -5.74 8.50 0.54
N TYR A 119 -6.39 7.53 1.18
CA TYR A 119 -7.40 7.80 2.20
C TYR A 119 -6.78 8.38 3.48
N ILE A 120 -5.70 7.77 3.99
CA ILE A 120 -5.09 8.16 5.26
C ILE A 120 -4.58 9.60 5.23
N PHE A 121 -3.92 10.00 4.14
CA PHE A 121 -3.31 11.32 4.00
C PHE A 121 -4.26 12.37 3.42
N ASP A 122 -5.53 12.03 3.18
CA ASP A 122 -6.52 12.88 2.52
C ASP A 122 -5.98 13.48 1.21
N LEU A 123 -5.59 12.58 0.29
CA LEU A 123 -5.03 12.98 -0.98
C LEU A 123 -6.05 13.77 -1.81
N ASP A 124 -5.59 14.82 -2.48
CA ASP A 124 -6.44 15.60 -3.38
C ASP A 124 -6.87 14.80 -4.61
N GLU A 125 -8.01 15.18 -5.18
CA GLU A 125 -8.63 14.47 -6.30
C GLU A 125 -7.71 14.35 -7.52
N ALA A 126 -6.90 15.37 -7.82
CA ALA A 126 -5.99 15.34 -8.96
C ALA A 126 -4.92 14.25 -8.80
N TYR A 127 -4.36 14.08 -7.60
CA TYR A 127 -3.45 12.98 -7.33
C TYR A 127 -4.14 11.62 -7.19
N TRP A 128 -5.41 11.57 -6.76
CA TRP A 128 -6.19 10.32 -6.80
C TRP A 128 -6.31 9.79 -8.24
N LEU A 129 -6.63 10.64 -9.20
CA LEU A 129 -6.73 10.24 -10.61
C LEU A 129 -5.39 9.72 -11.15
N ARG A 130 -4.28 10.35 -10.76
CA ARG A 130 -2.92 9.91 -11.10
C ARG A 130 -2.59 8.54 -10.50
N LEU A 131 -2.94 8.32 -9.23
CA LEU A 131 -2.78 7.04 -8.57
C LEU A 131 -3.59 5.94 -9.27
N VAL A 132 -4.87 6.20 -9.58
CA VAL A 132 -5.74 5.24 -10.29
C VAL A 132 -5.15 4.87 -11.65
N LYS A 133 -4.56 5.84 -12.35
CA LYS A 133 -3.84 5.61 -13.61
C LYS A 133 -2.60 4.74 -13.43
N CYS A 134 -1.82 4.95 -12.37
CA CYS A 134 -0.65 4.10 -12.05
C CYS A 134 -1.07 2.65 -11.76
N ILE A 135 -2.16 2.48 -11.01
CA ILE A 135 -2.69 1.15 -10.69
C ILE A 135 -3.14 0.43 -11.97
N GLY A 136 -3.75 1.11 -12.94
CA GLY A 136 -3.89 0.57 -14.31
C GLY A 136 -4.68 -0.74 -14.48
N ASN A 137 -5.46 -1.17 -13.48
CA ASN A 137 -6.20 -2.44 -13.47
C ASN A 137 -7.74 -2.24 -13.41
N PRO A 138 -8.36 -1.54 -14.40
CA PRO A 138 -9.78 -1.23 -14.35
C PRO A 138 -10.68 -2.46 -14.41
N GLY A 139 -11.64 -2.54 -13.49
CA GLY A 139 -12.65 -3.60 -13.41
C GLY A 139 -12.10 -4.98 -13.04
N LYS A 140 -10.84 -5.07 -12.60
CA LYS A 140 -10.19 -6.36 -12.34
C LYS A 140 -10.52 -6.97 -10.99
N ASP A 141 -10.72 -6.13 -9.98
CA ASP A 141 -10.93 -6.58 -8.60
C ASP A 141 -12.02 -5.75 -7.90
N LEU A 142 -12.93 -6.46 -7.23
CA LEU A 142 -14.05 -5.86 -6.51
C LEU A 142 -13.60 -4.90 -5.39
N LEU A 143 -12.60 -5.27 -4.58
CA LEU A 143 -12.19 -4.44 -3.45
C LEU A 143 -11.48 -3.17 -3.94
N VAL A 144 -10.58 -3.30 -4.93
CA VAL A 144 -9.89 -2.15 -5.54
C VAL A 144 -10.89 -1.17 -6.16
N GLU A 145 -11.84 -1.66 -6.98
CA GLU A 145 -12.84 -0.79 -7.59
C GLU A 145 -13.75 -0.14 -6.54
N ARG A 146 -14.15 -0.86 -5.49
CA ARG A 146 -14.96 -0.29 -4.41
C ARG A 146 -14.24 0.83 -3.67
N LEU A 147 -12.94 0.70 -3.40
CA LEU A 147 -12.15 1.77 -2.79
C LEU A 147 -12.00 2.97 -3.73
N ILE A 148 -11.80 2.76 -5.03
CA ILE A 148 -11.69 3.86 -6.00
C ILE A 148 -13.02 4.60 -6.14
N LEU A 149 -14.12 3.88 -6.39
CA LEU A 149 -15.44 4.46 -6.62
C LEU A 149 -16.06 5.05 -5.36
N ARG A 150 -15.63 4.64 -4.16
CA ARG A 150 -16.03 5.30 -2.92
C ARG A 150 -15.50 6.73 -2.82
N ARG A 151 -14.29 6.99 -3.35
CA ARG A 151 -13.71 8.33 -3.42
C ARG A 151 -14.16 9.09 -4.67
N LEU A 152 -14.19 8.42 -5.82
CA LEU A 152 -14.46 8.99 -7.14
C LEU A 152 -15.70 8.31 -7.76
N PRO A 153 -16.92 8.53 -7.23
CA PRO A 153 -18.11 7.82 -7.68
C PRO A 153 -18.46 8.08 -9.15
N TRP A 154 -18.10 9.26 -9.66
CA TRP A 154 -18.32 9.67 -11.04
C TRP A 154 -17.52 8.83 -12.06
N LEU A 155 -16.46 8.12 -11.65
CA LEU A 155 -15.73 7.20 -12.53
C LEU A 155 -16.50 5.91 -12.84
N SER A 156 -17.62 5.64 -12.16
CA SER A 156 -18.41 4.41 -12.38
C SER A 156 -18.93 4.26 -13.81
N THR A 157 -19.09 5.37 -14.55
CA THR A 157 -19.51 5.36 -15.97
C THR A 157 -18.36 5.16 -16.94
N GLU A 158 -17.12 5.41 -16.51
CA GLU A 158 -15.91 5.32 -17.34
C GLU A 158 -15.14 4.01 -17.13
N ARG A 159 -15.50 3.25 -16.09
CA ARG A 159 -14.79 2.04 -15.69
C ARG A 159 -15.67 0.80 -15.89
N PRO A 160 -15.12 -0.32 -16.41
CA PRO A 160 -15.84 -1.58 -16.47
C PRO A 160 -16.15 -2.08 -15.05
N PRO A 161 -17.31 -2.74 -14.85
CA PRO A 161 -17.66 -3.31 -13.56
C PRO A 161 -16.71 -4.47 -13.22
N ALA A 162 -16.24 -4.51 -11.96
CA ALA A 162 -15.59 -5.70 -11.43
C ALA A 162 -16.62 -6.75 -11.04
N THR A 163 -16.29 -8.03 -11.28
CA THR A 163 -17.19 -9.17 -11.03
C THR A 163 -16.62 -10.17 -10.03
N GLN A 164 -15.37 -10.00 -9.60
CA GLN A 164 -14.68 -10.94 -8.72
C GLN A 164 -13.68 -10.26 -7.80
N LEU A 165 -13.37 -10.90 -6.68
CA LEU A 165 -12.13 -10.67 -5.95
C LEU A 165 -11.04 -11.54 -6.60
N VAL A 166 -9.87 -10.96 -6.83
CA VAL A 166 -8.73 -11.70 -7.39
C VAL A 166 -8.15 -12.68 -6.36
N TYR A 167 -8.17 -12.29 -5.09
CA TYR A 167 -7.64 -13.10 -3.97
C TYR A 167 -8.69 -13.36 -2.88
N PRO A 168 -9.82 -14.06 -3.20
CA PRO A 168 -10.95 -14.20 -2.27
C PRO A 168 -10.56 -14.93 -0.98
N ASN A 169 -9.66 -15.92 -1.05
CA ASN A 169 -9.18 -16.65 0.14
C ASN A 169 -8.57 -15.74 1.22
N ALA A 170 -8.01 -14.60 0.84
CA ALA A 170 -7.41 -13.64 1.75
C ALA A 170 -8.34 -12.46 2.06
N TYR A 171 -9.08 -11.97 1.06
CA TYR A 171 -9.78 -10.69 1.14
C TYR A 171 -11.31 -10.80 1.21
N GLN A 172 -11.90 -11.98 1.09
CA GLN A 172 -13.36 -12.16 1.18
C GLN A 172 -13.94 -11.55 2.48
N PRO A 173 -13.38 -11.79 3.69
CA PRO A 173 -13.93 -11.19 4.90
C PRO A 173 -13.82 -9.66 4.89
N LEU A 174 -12.71 -9.09 4.38
CA LEU A 174 -12.58 -7.65 4.26
C LEU A 174 -13.63 -7.07 3.30
N TYR A 175 -13.83 -7.69 2.14
CA TYR A 175 -14.81 -7.26 1.16
C TYR A 175 -16.25 -7.35 1.69
N GLU A 176 -16.61 -8.42 2.39
CA GLU A 176 -17.94 -8.60 2.99
C GLU A 176 -18.26 -7.54 4.05
N SER A 177 -17.24 -6.91 4.65
CA SER A 177 -17.45 -5.87 5.65
C SER A 177 -17.97 -4.54 5.09
N LEU A 178 -17.77 -4.27 3.79
CA LEU A 178 -18.07 -2.96 3.20
C LEU A 178 -19.55 -2.58 3.35
N ASP A 179 -20.45 -3.54 3.09
CA ASP A 179 -21.90 -3.34 3.09
C ASP A 179 -22.64 -4.17 4.14
N ALA A 180 -21.91 -4.87 5.01
CA ALA A 180 -22.53 -5.62 6.10
C ALA A 180 -23.21 -4.68 7.11
N PRO A 181 -24.25 -5.13 7.82
CA PRO A 181 -24.79 -4.39 8.96
C PRO A 181 -23.71 -4.13 10.01
N ALA A 182 -23.75 -3.00 10.73
CA ALA A 182 -22.69 -2.55 11.64
C ALA A 182 -22.14 -3.64 12.58
N GLY A 183 -23.01 -4.46 13.17
CA GLY A 183 -22.60 -5.57 14.05
C GLY A 183 -21.77 -6.65 13.35
N ALA A 184 -22.01 -6.89 12.07
CA ALA A 184 -21.30 -7.87 11.23
C ALA A 184 -20.03 -7.28 10.60
N GLN A 185 -19.96 -5.97 10.31
CA GLN A 185 -18.74 -5.34 9.76
C GLN A 185 -17.53 -5.59 10.66
N ALA A 186 -17.68 -5.35 11.96
CA ALA A 186 -16.60 -5.57 12.93
C ALA A 186 -16.17 -7.04 13.03
N ALA A 187 -17.11 -7.99 12.92
CA ALA A 187 -16.81 -9.42 12.93
C ALA A 187 -16.00 -9.84 11.69
N GLN A 188 -16.34 -9.28 10.53
CA GLN A 188 -15.65 -9.53 9.28
C GLN A 188 -14.22 -8.95 9.27
N LEU A 189 -14.04 -7.71 9.73
CA LEU A 189 -12.72 -7.10 9.94
C LEU A 189 -11.87 -7.88 10.95
N THR A 190 -12.47 -8.34 12.04
CA THR A 190 -11.79 -9.18 13.02
C THR A 190 -11.29 -10.48 12.40
N THR A 191 -12.12 -11.13 11.58
CA THR A 191 -11.76 -12.35 10.86
C THR A 191 -10.62 -12.10 9.88
N PHE A 192 -10.72 -11.02 9.10
CA PHE A 192 -9.67 -10.59 8.18
C PHE A 192 -8.34 -10.38 8.90
N LEU A 193 -8.30 -9.51 9.92
CA LEU A 193 -7.06 -9.13 10.62
C LEU A 193 -6.39 -10.31 11.32
N ARG A 194 -7.17 -11.23 11.92
CA ARG A 194 -6.63 -12.47 12.53
C ARG A 194 -6.01 -13.41 11.49
N GLY A 195 -6.57 -13.47 10.28
CA GLY A 195 -6.08 -14.30 9.19
C GLY A 195 -4.99 -13.64 8.34
N TRP A 196 -4.86 -12.32 8.40
CA TRP A 196 -4.12 -11.49 7.45
C TRP A 196 -2.70 -11.99 7.21
N TYR A 197 -1.85 -12.02 8.25
CA TYR A 197 -0.44 -12.39 8.08
C TYR A 197 -0.26 -13.80 7.51
N LYS A 198 -1.08 -14.76 7.94
CA LYS A 198 -1.06 -16.13 7.42
C LYS A 198 -1.48 -16.20 5.94
N ALA A 199 -2.46 -15.39 5.55
CA ALA A 199 -2.93 -15.29 4.17
C ALA A 199 -1.83 -14.72 3.25
N MET A 200 -0.99 -13.83 3.80
CA MET A 200 0.17 -13.23 3.11
C MET A 200 1.39 -14.16 3.02
N LYS A 201 1.27 -15.48 3.21
CA LYS A 201 2.44 -16.38 3.12
C LYS A 201 3.18 -16.40 1.77
N ARG A 202 2.56 -15.89 0.70
CA ARG A 202 3.07 -15.95 -0.68
C ARG A 202 3.66 -14.63 -1.20
N VAL A 203 3.46 -13.52 -0.51
CA VAL A 203 4.11 -12.25 -0.88
C VAL A 203 5.61 -12.32 -0.59
N SER A 204 6.40 -11.55 -1.33
CA SER A 204 7.87 -11.52 -1.18
C SER A 204 8.33 -10.96 0.16
N TRP A 205 7.51 -10.16 0.84
CA TRP A 205 7.86 -9.52 2.11
C TRP A 205 7.53 -10.35 3.36
N HIS A 206 6.76 -11.44 3.22
CA HIS A 206 6.37 -12.27 4.35
C HIS A 206 7.57 -12.96 4.99
N GLY A 207 7.69 -12.86 6.31
CA GLY A 207 8.84 -13.39 7.05
C GLY A 207 10.11 -12.55 7.00
N ASN A 208 10.14 -11.41 6.29
CA ASN A 208 11.33 -10.56 6.20
C ASN A 208 11.87 -10.05 7.54
N HIS A 209 11.07 -10.00 8.60
CA HIS A 209 11.56 -9.68 9.95
C HIS A 209 12.68 -10.62 10.43
N LYS A 210 12.77 -11.85 9.91
CA LYS A 210 13.77 -12.84 10.32
C LYS A 210 15.14 -12.56 9.71
N GLN A 211 15.21 -12.42 8.38
CA GLN A 211 16.48 -12.35 7.64
C GLN A 211 16.40 -11.47 6.38
N GLY A 212 15.41 -10.57 6.30
CA GLY A 212 15.11 -9.82 5.08
C GLY A 212 15.05 -8.32 5.25
N SER A 213 14.74 -7.67 4.12
CA SER A 213 14.37 -6.27 4.03
C SER A 213 13.02 -6.05 4.71
N PHE A 214 13.03 -5.64 5.97
CA PHE A 214 11.83 -5.46 6.75
C PHE A 214 11.48 -3.97 6.90
N PHE A 215 10.18 -3.68 6.82
CA PHE A 215 9.62 -2.34 6.90
C PHE A 215 8.41 -2.27 7.83
N GLY A 216 8.07 -3.37 8.52
CA GLY A 216 6.85 -3.55 9.29
C GLY A 216 5.75 -4.31 8.58
N TYR A 217 4.76 -4.75 9.37
CA TYR A 217 3.60 -5.47 8.89
C TYR A 217 2.34 -4.69 9.21
N TRP A 218 1.68 -4.19 8.17
CA TRP A 218 0.56 -3.27 8.29
C TRP A 218 -0.51 -3.65 7.27
N ALA A 219 -1.70 -3.99 7.76
CA ALA A 219 -2.89 -4.26 6.96
C ALA A 219 -3.54 -2.93 6.56
N TRP A 220 -2.85 -2.16 5.71
CA TRP A 220 -3.28 -0.83 5.27
C TRP A 220 -4.67 -0.85 4.63
N GLU A 221 -5.01 -1.91 3.92
CA GLU A 221 -6.31 -2.14 3.31
C GLU A 221 -7.46 -2.17 4.33
N ALA A 222 -7.23 -2.67 5.55
CA ALA A 222 -8.24 -2.65 6.60
C ALA A 222 -8.51 -1.22 7.06
N ALA A 223 -7.46 -0.41 7.21
CA ALA A 223 -7.60 1.00 7.54
C ALA A 223 -8.26 1.81 6.41
N ALA A 224 -7.94 1.52 5.16
CA ALA A 224 -8.61 2.11 4.00
C ALA A 224 -10.12 1.86 4.05
N VAL A 225 -10.53 0.61 4.27
CA VAL A 225 -11.94 0.23 4.37
C VAL A 225 -12.60 0.91 5.58
N THR A 226 -11.95 0.91 6.75
CA THR A 226 -12.49 1.58 7.93
C THR A 226 -12.77 3.06 7.66
N VAL A 227 -11.81 3.77 7.06
CA VAL A 227 -11.94 5.20 6.75
C VAL A 227 -12.97 5.44 5.65
N ALA A 228 -12.84 4.77 4.50
CA ALA A 228 -13.66 5.03 3.31
C ALA A 228 -15.15 4.75 3.55
N PHE A 229 -15.47 3.74 4.37
CA PHE A 229 -16.84 3.32 4.64
C PHE A 229 -17.34 3.75 6.04
N GLY A 230 -16.52 4.47 6.81
CA GLY A 230 -16.92 5.03 8.10
C GLY A 230 -17.22 3.97 9.17
N LEU A 231 -16.47 2.87 9.18
CA LEU A 231 -16.71 1.77 10.12
C LEU A 231 -16.27 2.18 11.53
N ASP A 232 -17.00 1.69 12.52
CA ASP A 232 -16.57 1.67 13.91
C ASP A 232 -15.51 0.56 14.10
N ASP A 233 -14.31 0.95 14.53
CA ASP A 233 -13.15 0.07 14.74
C ASP A 233 -12.90 -0.28 16.21
N THR A 234 -13.75 0.16 17.14
CA THR A 234 -13.59 -0.11 18.58
C THR A 234 -13.40 -1.60 18.92
N ARG A 235 -13.94 -2.51 18.11
CA ARG A 235 -13.84 -3.96 18.32
C ARG A 235 -12.59 -4.62 17.75
N TYR A 236 -11.86 -3.95 16.87
CA TYR A 236 -10.70 -4.54 16.17
C TYR A 236 -9.47 -3.62 16.12
N CYS A 237 -9.55 -2.41 16.70
CA CYS A 237 -8.45 -1.45 16.68
C CYS A 237 -7.18 -1.95 17.38
N ASP A 238 -7.30 -2.86 18.35
CA ASP A 238 -6.16 -3.46 19.06
C ASP A 238 -5.67 -4.77 18.45
N LEU A 239 -6.22 -5.21 17.31
CA LEU A 239 -5.72 -6.41 16.64
C LEU A 239 -4.37 -6.15 15.97
N PRO A 240 -3.49 -7.18 15.90
CA PRO A 240 -2.20 -7.07 15.21
C PRO A 240 -2.35 -6.57 13.78
N TYR A 241 -1.32 -5.86 13.31
CA TYR A 241 -1.19 -5.33 11.94
C TYR A 241 -2.18 -4.21 11.57
N TYR A 242 -3.22 -3.95 12.36
CA TYR A 242 -4.14 -2.85 12.10
C TYR A 242 -3.47 -1.50 12.43
N PRO A 243 -3.34 -0.56 11.47
CA PRO A 243 -2.66 0.71 11.71
C PRO A 243 -3.62 1.72 12.37
N LYS A 244 -3.99 1.45 13.64
CA LYS A 244 -5.05 2.18 14.37
C LYS A 244 -4.85 3.69 14.43
N ASP A 245 -3.63 4.15 14.59
CA ASP A 245 -3.34 5.57 14.70
C ASP A 245 -3.33 6.27 13.33
N ALA A 246 -3.18 5.52 12.23
CA ALA A 246 -3.45 6.04 10.89
C ALA A 246 -4.92 6.36 10.69
N VAL A 247 -5.80 5.47 11.14
CA VAL A 247 -7.24 5.72 11.13
C VAL A 247 -7.61 6.87 12.05
N ALA A 248 -7.04 6.92 13.26
CA ALA A 248 -7.26 8.02 14.20
C ALA A 248 -6.80 9.36 13.61
N TYR A 249 -5.61 9.41 13.00
CA TYR A 249 -5.09 10.61 12.34
C TYR A 249 -6.07 11.15 11.29
N THR A 250 -6.63 10.29 10.43
CA THR A 250 -7.59 10.73 9.41
C THR A 250 -8.89 11.26 10.01
N ARG A 251 -9.40 10.65 11.09
CA ARG A 251 -10.63 11.11 11.76
C ARG A 251 -10.50 12.46 12.46
N THR A 252 -9.29 12.95 12.67
CA THR A 252 -9.03 14.26 13.29
C THR A 252 -8.94 15.41 12.30
N ARG A 253 -9.14 15.15 11.00
CA ARG A 253 -8.98 16.13 9.91
C ARG A 253 -10.31 16.44 9.25
#